data_AF-A0A928JUF3-F1
#
_entry.id   AF-A0A928JUF3-F1
#
_cell.length_a   1.000
_cell.length_b   1.000
_cell.length_c   1.000
_cell.angle_alpha   90.00
_cell.angle_beta   90.00
_cell.angle_gamma   90.00
#
_symmetry.space_group_name_H-M   'P 1'
#
loop_
_entity.id
_entity.type
_entity.pdbx_description
1 polymer ?
#
loop_
_entity_poly.entity_id
_entity_poly.type
_entity_poly.pdbx_seq_one_letter_code
_entity_poly.pdbx_strand_id
1 'polypeptide(L)'
;MNKRLLKNQLIGFIFVSIAGSIGHFVFNWSGKNPIVGLFFSVNESPWEHLKLIFFPFLLFTVYTAIRFKKEKKIIIFANCAAVFLSMWSILSYYYTLTYASGNSTEFINISSFFIGVAVAFIVSYFLISNLKVSGAANVFAIIILIITSFAFFLFTFKPPYIPMFMDPQTMTYSF
;
A
#
# COMPACT_ATOMS: atom_id res chain seq x y z
N MET A 1 -10.59 -19.25 -15.51
CA MET A 1 -10.60 -18.39 -14.29
C MET A 1 -10.39 -19.26 -13.06
N ASN A 2 -9.34 -19.05 -12.26
CA ASN A 2 -9.10 -19.86 -11.05
C ASN A 2 -10.00 -19.35 -9.91
N LYS A 3 -11.13 -20.04 -9.67
CA LYS A 3 -12.15 -19.64 -8.68
C LYS A 3 -11.58 -19.52 -7.26
N ARG A 4 -10.62 -20.36 -6.89
CA ARG A 4 -9.98 -20.34 -5.56
C ARG A 4 -9.07 -19.12 -5.39
N LEU A 5 -8.30 -18.77 -6.41
CA LEU A 5 -7.50 -17.56 -6.40
C LEU A 5 -8.39 -16.31 -6.36
N LEU A 6 -9.44 -16.27 -7.18
CA LEU A 6 -10.38 -15.14 -7.19
C LEU A 6 -11.01 -14.91 -5.81
N LYS A 7 -11.50 -15.98 -5.16
CA LYS A 7 -12.04 -15.89 -3.80
C LYS A 7 -10.99 -15.36 -2.80
N ASN A 8 -9.74 -15.81 -2.91
CA ASN A 8 -8.66 -15.31 -2.05
C ASN A 8 -8.42 -13.81 -2.27
N GLN A 9 -8.41 -13.34 -3.53
CA GLN A 9 -8.22 -11.92 -3.85
C GLN A 9 -9.38 -11.06 -3.34
N LEU A 10 -10.63 -11.54 -3.42
CA LEU A 10 -11.78 -10.83 -2.84
C LEU A 10 -11.68 -10.70 -1.31
N ILE A 11 -11.26 -11.76 -0.62
CA ILE A 11 -11.02 -11.71 0.83
C ILE A 11 -9.90 -10.72 1.14
N GLY A 12 -8.83 -10.73 0.36
CA GLY A 12 -7.73 -9.78 0.51
C GLY A 12 -8.16 -8.34 0.29
N PHE A 13 -8.98 -8.08 -0.73
CA PHE A 13 -9.51 -6.75 -1.04
C PHE A 13 -10.26 -6.19 0.18
N ILE A 14 -11.19 -6.98 0.73
CA ILE A 14 -11.95 -6.61 1.92
C ILE A 14 -11.02 -6.39 3.12
N PHE A 15 -10.07 -7.32 3.34
CA PHE A 15 -9.11 -7.23 4.44
C PHE A 15 -8.26 -5.95 4.37
N VAL A 16 -7.66 -5.65 3.22
CA VAL A 16 -6.79 -4.48 3.05
C VAL A 16 -7.59 -3.17 3.16
N SER A 17 -8.80 -3.12 2.59
CA SER A 17 -9.69 -1.96 2.75
C SER A 17 -10.01 -1.68 4.22
N ILE A 18 -10.38 -2.70 5.00
CA ILE A 18 -10.70 -2.55 6.41
C ILE A 18 -9.44 -2.20 7.21
N ALA A 19 -8.38 -2.98 7.05
CA ALA A 19 -7.14 -2.81 7.81
C ALA A 19 -6.46 -1.47 7.54
N GLY A 20 -6.43 -1.01 6.29
CA GLY A 20 -5.91 0.31 5.93
C GLY A 20 -6.75 1.45 6.50
N SER A 21 -8.09 1.34 6.43
CA SER A 21 -8.99 2.35 7.00
C SER A 21 -8.86 2.45 8.52
N ILE A 22 -8.79 1.31 9.22
CA ILE A 22 -8.53 1.28 10.66
C ILE A 22 -7.14 1.86 10.94
N GLY A 23 -6.15 1.48 10.13
CA GLY A 23 -4.76 1.88 10.28
C GLY A 23 -4.55 3.39 10.36
N HIS A 24 -5.39 4.18 9.69
CA HIS A 24 -5.36 5.64 9.77
C HIS A 24 -5.47 6.16 11.21
N PHE A 25 -6.29 5.51 12.04
CA PHE A 25 -6.55 5.95 13.42
C PHE A 25 -5.59 5.35 14.46
N VAL A 26 -4.92 4.24 14.13
CA VAL A 26 -4.15 3.43 15.09
C VAL A 26 -3.03 4.23 15.76
N PHE A 27 -2.35 5.12 15.02
CA PHE A 27 -1.28 5.94 15.59
C PHE A 27 -1.79 6.82 16.74
N ASN A 28 -2.91 7.52 16.54
CA ASN A 28 -3.54 8.34 17.57
C ASN A 28 -4.07 7.50 18.73
N TRP A 29 -4.72 6.36 18.46
CA TRP A 29 -5.22 5.44 19.49
C TRP A 29 -4.10 4.85 20.35
N SER A 30 -2.88 4.73 19.81
CA SER A 30 -1.71 4.27 20.55
C SER A 30 -1.08 5.33 21.46
N GLY A 31 -1.64 6.55 21.52
CA GLY A 31 -1.03 7.68 22.21
C GLY A 31 0.21 8.21 21.48
N LYS A 32 0.19 8.20 20.13
CA LYS A 32 1.31 8.62 19.26
C LYS A 32 2.60 7.84 19.50
N ASN A 33 2.51 6.52 19.71
CA ASN A 33 3.69 5.68 19.92
C ASN A 33 4.58 5.64 18.66
N PRO A 34 5.87 6.03 18.73
CA PRO A 34 6.75 6.04 17.55
C PRO A 34 6.91 4.69 16.85
N ILE A 35 6.83 3.57 17.59
CA ILE A 35 6.91 2.23 17.01
C ILE A 35 5.67 1.94 16.16
N VAL A 36 4.50 2.41 16.60
CA VAL A 36 3.26 2.29 15.83
C VAL A 36 3.32 3.17 14.57
N GLY A 37 3.91 4.36 14.68
CA GLY A 37 4.13 5.26 13.55
C GLY A 37 4.99 4.69 12.42
N LEU A 38 5.77 3.63 12.66
CA LEU A 38 6.49 2.91 11.60
C LEU A 38 5.53 2.29 10.57
N PHE A 39 4.38 1.81 11.01
CA PHE A 39 3.45 1.02 10.19
C PHE A 39 2.18 1.78 9.80
N PHE A 40 1.82 2.80 10.57
CA PHE A 40 0.58 3.55 10.42
C PHE A 40 0.87 5.02 10.10
N SER A 41 -0.11 5.72 9.55
CA SER A 41 0.03 7.13 9.18
C SER A 41 0.19 7.98 10.43
N VAL A 42 1.28 8.75 10.50
CA VAL A 42 1.54 9.67 11.63
C VAL A 42 1.00 11.08 11.39
N ASN A 43 0.69 11.42 10.13
CA ASN A 43 0.11 12.68 9.70
C ASN A 43 -0.69 12.47 8.40
N GLU A 44 -1.24 13.55 7.83
CA GLU A 44 -2.12 13.50 6.65
C GLU A 44 -1.36 13.58 5.31
N SER A 45 -0.04 13.41 5.32
CA SER A 45 0.76 13.46 4.09
C SER A 45 0.48 12.26 3.18
N PRO A 46 0.58 12.42 1.84
CA PRO A 46 0.43 11.31 0.91
C PRO A 46 1.36 10.13 1.20
N TRP A 47 2.61 10.39 1.61
CA TRP A 47 3.57 9.35 1.99
C TRP A 47 3.06 8.48 3.14
N GLU A 48 2.54 9.10 4.19
CA GLU A 48 2.02 8.40 5.36
C GLU A 48 0.79 7.57 5.02
N HIS A 49 -0.09 8.07 4.15
CA HIS A 49 -1.24 7.33 3.66
C HIS A 49 -0.88 6.11 2.80
N LEU A 50 0.26 6.11 2.09
CA LEU A 50 0.70 4.93 1.33
C LEU A 50 1.00 3.72 2.23
N LYS A 51 1.36 3.93 3.51
CA LYS A 51 1.53 2.83 4.48
C LYS A 51 0.26 2.02 4.66
N LEU A 52 -0.90 2.68 4.62
CA LEU A 52 -2.22 2.11 4.85
C LEU A 52 -2.60 1.07 3.79
N ILE A 53 -2.04 1.17 2.57
CA ILE A 53 -2.14 0.09 1.59
C ILE A 53 -0.95 -0.86 1.65
N PHE A 54 0.26 -0.34 1.80
CA PHE A 54 1.49 -1.12 1.67
C PHE A 54 1.57 -2.22 2.72
N PHE A 55 1.44 -1.90 4.02
CA PHE A 55 1.63 -2.90 5.07
C PHE A 55 0.51 -3.94 5.14
N PRO A 56 -0.78 -3.59 5.07
CA PRO A 56 -1.84 -4.60 4.99
C PRO A 56 -1.72 -5.49 3.75
N PHE A 57 -1.38 -4.92 2.59
CA PHE A 57 -1.19 -5.71 1.37
C PHE A 57 0.08 -6.59 1.44
N LEU A 58 1.14 -6.14 2.11
CA LEU A 58 2.33 -6.95 2.40
C LEU A 58 1.99 -8.15 3.29
N LEU A 59 1.22 -7.95 4.36
CA LEU A 59 0.73 -9.05 5.21
C LEU A 59 -0.10 -10.05 4.40
N PHE A 60 -1.02 -9.55 3.57
CA PHE A 60 -1.81 -10.39 2.68
C PHE A 60 -0.94 -11.14 1.65
N THR A 61 0.15 -10.53 1.19
CA THR A 61 1.12 -11.14 0.28
C THR A 61 1.84 -12.31 0.94
N VAL A 62 2.31 -12.15 2.18
CA VAL A 62 2.92 -13.23 2.96
C VAL A 62 1.94 -14.38 3.16
N TYR A 63 0.71 -14.07 3.60
CA TYR A 63 -0.36 -15.05 3.75
C TYR A 63 -0.62 -15.83 2.45
N THR A 64 -0.80 -15.12 1.34
CA THR A 64 -1.10 -15.74 0.03
C THR A 64 0.07 -16.57 -0.49
N ALA A 65 1.31 -16.10 -0.32
CA ALA A 65 2.51 -16.82 -0.72
C ALA A 65 2.66 -18.15 0.04
N ILE A 66 2.34 -18.18 1.34
CA ILE A 66 2.33 -19.42 2.14
C ILE A 66 1.19 -20.33 1.67
N ARG A 67 -0.02 -19.79 1.52
CA ARG A 67 -1.24 -20.55 1.18
C ARG A 67 -1.17 -21.26 -0.16
N PHE A 68 -0.46 -20.68 -1.13
CA PHE A 68 -0.37 -21.17 -2.51
C PHE A 68 1.06 -21.53 -2.94
N LYS A 69 2.00 -21.71 -1.99
CA LYS A 69 3.43 -21.96 -2.22
C LYS A 69 3.71 -23.05 -3.28
N LYS A 70 2.92 -24.13 -3.27
CA LYS A 70 3.08 -25.27 -4.19
C LYS A 70 2.51 -25.01 -5.59
N GLU A 71 1.53 -24.12 -5.71
CA GLU A 71 0.73 -23.91 -6.93
C GLU A 71 1.22 -22.71 -7.73
N LYS A 72 1.70 -21.65 -7.05
CA LYS A 72 1.96 -20.34 -7.67
C LYS A 72 3.24 -19.73 -7.10
N LYS A 73 4.38 -20.07 -7.68
CA LYS A 73 5.68 -19.51 -7.27
C LYS A 73 5.76 -18.00 -7.50
N ILE A 74 5.00 -17.42 -8.42
CA ILE A 74 5.08 -16.00 -8.84
C ILE A 74 4.49 -14.97 -7.86
N ILE A 75 3.81 -15.41 -6.78
CA ILE A 75 2.95 -14.53 -5.97
C ILE A 75 3.68 -13.30 -5.43
N ILE A 76 4.90 -13.46 -4.91
CA ILE A 76 5.62 -12.35 -4.28
C ILE A 76 5.97 -11.29 -5.33
N PHE A 77 6.49 -11.70 -6.49
CA PHE A 77 6.76 -10.79 -7.59
C PHE A 77 5.49 -10.08 -8.10
N ALA A 78 4.41 -10.84 -8.33
CA ALA A 78 3.16 -10.28 -8.80
C ALA A 78 2.56 -9.25 -7.83
N ASN A 79 2.60 -9.55 -6.53
CA ASN A 79 2.10 -8.64 -5.51
C ASN A 79 3.02 -7.44 -5.29
N CYS A 80 4.33 -7.60 -5.45
CA CYS A 80 5.25 -6.47 -5.48
C CYS A 80 4.87 -5.52 -6.61
N ALA A 81 4.77 -5.99 -7.86
CA ALA A 81 4.34 -5.15 -8.98
C ALA A 81 2.97 -4.49 -8.73
N ALA A 82 2.02 -5.25 -8.17
CA ALA A 82 0.69 -4.75 -7.87
C ALA A 82 0.68 -3.63 -6.82
N VAL A 83 1.45 -3.74 -5.73
CA VAL A 83 1.47 -2.69 -4.69
C VAL A 83 2.14 -1.42 -5.19
N PHE A 84 3.17 -1.51 -6.03
CA PHE A 84 3.78 -0.32 -6.62
C PHE A 84 2.86 0.38 -7.62
N LEU A 85 2.19 -0.37 -8.49
CA LEU A 85 1.24 0.21 -9.43
C LEU A 85 0.03 0.82 -8.71
N SER A 86 -0.36 0.21 -7.59
CA SER A 86 -1.39 0.73 -6.70
C SER A 86 -0.98 2.05 -6.02
N MET A 87 0.21 2.11 -5.39
CA MET A 87 0.74 3.34 -4.80
C MET A 87 0.87 4.45 -5.84
N TRP A 88 1.36 4.11 -7.05
CA TRP A 88 1.43 5.06 -8.16
C TRP A 88 0.03 5.56 -8.54
N SER A 89 -0.96 4.67 -8.65
CA SER A 89 -2.34 5.02 -8.98
C SER A 89 -2.98 5.92 -7.91
N ILE A 90 -2.70 5.68 -6.63
CA ILE A 90 -3.14 6.55 -5.52
C ILE A 90 -2.60 7.95 -5.71
N LEU A 91 -1.28 8.10 -5.90
CA LEU A 91 -0.64 9.41 -6.05
C LEU A 91 -1.12 10.14 -7.31
N SER A 92 -1.18 9.43 -8.45
CA SER A 92 -1.67 10.01 -9.70
C SER A 92 -3.10 10.51 -9.56
N TYR A 93 -3.99 9.73 -8.94
CA TYR A 93 -5.37 10.13 -8.70
C TYR A 93 -5.47 11.32 -7.74
N TYR A 94 -4.79 11.23 -6.60
CA TYR A 94 -4.78 12.27 -5.56
C TYR A 94 -4.31 13.60 -6.14
N TYR A 95 -3.10 13.66 -6.71
CA TYR A 95 -2.54 14.92 -7.20
C TYR A 95 -3.32 15.50 -8.38
N THR A 96 -3.82 14.65 -9.29
CA THR A 96 -4.62 15.14 -10.43
C THR A 96 -5.90 15.81 -9.95
N LEU A 97 -6.63 15.18 -9.02
CA LEU A 97 -7.90 15.72 -8.55
C LEU A 97 -7.72 16.87 -7.55
N THR A 98 -6.72 16.83 -6.69
CA THR A 98 -6.39 17.95 -5.80
C THR A 98 -6.04 19.20 -6.61
N TYR A 99 -5.24 19.05 -7.66
CA TYR A 99 -4.92 20.16 -8.56
C TYR A 99 -6.15 20.66 -9.32
N ALA A 100 -6.95 19.76 -9.90
CA ALA A 100 -8.16 20.13 -10.64
C ALA A 100 -9.23 20.79 -9.75
N SER A 101 -9.35 20.37 -8.50
CA SER A 101 -10.35 20.90 -7.55
C SER A 101 -9.86 22.15 -6.79
N GLY A 102 -8.56 22.46 -6.88
CA GLY A 102 -7.91 23.55 -6.14
C GLY A 102 -7.69 23.27 -4.65
N ASN A 103 -8.23 22.18 -4.09
CA ASN A 103 -8.12 21.80 -2.68
C ASN A 103 -8.01 20.27 -2.50
N SER A 104 -7.32 19.81 -1.44
CA SER A 104 -7.30 18.40 -1.04
C SER A 104 -8.45 18.11 -0.07
N THR A 105 -9.49 17.43 -0.54
CA THR A 105 -10.63 17.02 0.29
C THR A 105 -10.45 15.61 0.83
N GLU A 106 -11.09 15.30 1.96
CA GLU A 106 -11.14 13.94 2.51
C GLU A 106 -11.73 12.95 1.50
N PHE A 107 -12.70 13.39 0.69
CA PHE A 107 -13.27 12.57 -0.37
C PHE A 107 -12.20 12.12 -1.38
N ILE A 108 -11.32 13.03 -1.85
CA ILE A 108 -10.23 12.68 -2.77
C ILE A 108 -9.26 11.71 -2.10
N ASN A 109 -8.91 11.94 -0.83
CA ASN A 109 -8.03 11.05 -0.07
C ASN A 109 -8.60 9.63 0.02
N ILE A 110 -9.83 9.49 0.52
CA ILE A 110 -10.48 8.19 0.75
C ILE A 110 -10.71 7.47 -0.58
N SER A 111 -11.24 8.16 -1.60
CA SER A 111 -11.49 7.55 -2.91
C SER A 111 -10.20 7.10 -3.60
N SER A 112 -9.11 7.88 -3.49
CA SER A 112 -7.79 7.49 -4.01
C SER A 112 -7.32 6.17 -3.41
N PHE A 113 -7.48 5.99 -2.10
CA PHE A 113 -7.12 4.76 -1.40
C PHE A 113 -7.90 3.54 -1.94
N PHE A 114 -9.22 3.63 -2.04
CA PHE A 114 -10.04 2.52 -2.55
C PHE A 114 -9.75 2.18 -4.01
N ILE A 115 -9.47 3.18 -4.86
CA ILE A 115 -8.99 2.97 -6.23
C ILE A 115 -7.65 2.23 -6.22
N GLY A 116 -6.72 2.66 -5.37
CA GLY A 116 -5.46 1.97 -5.16
C GLY A 116 -5.64 0.50 -4.78
N VAL A 117 -6.48 0.21 -3.78
CA VAL A 117 -6.77 -1.17 -3.36
C VAL A 117 -7.35 -1.99 -4.53
N ALA A 118 -8.30 -1.43 -5.29
CA ALA A 118 -8.86 -2.10 -6.46
C ALA A 118 -7.78 -2.44 -7.51
N VAL A 119 -6.91 -1.47 -7.85
CA VAL A 119 -5.79 -1.67 -8.76
C VAL A 119 -4.86 -2.78 -8.26
N ALA A 120 -4.49 -2.78 -6.97
CA ALA A 120 -3.61 -3.80 -6.39
C ALA A 120 -4.17 -5.22 -6.61
N PHE A 121 -5.46 -5.43 -6.32
CA PHE A 121 -6.08 -6.75 -6.41
C PHE A 121 -6.34 -7.19 -7.85
N ILE A 122 -6.73 -6.27 -8.75
CA ILE A 122 -6.90 -6.55 -10.18
C ILE A 122 -5.56 -6.97 -10.80
N VAL A 123 -4.50 -6.20 -10.55
CA VAL A 123 -3.17 -6.44 -11.10
C VAL A 123 -2.56 -7.71 -10.52
N SER A 124 -2.64 -7.91 -9.20
CA SER A 124 -2.19 -9.14 -8.56
C SER A 124 -2.87 -10.38 -9.16
N TYR A 125 -4.19 -10.35 -9.29
CA TYR A 125 -4.95 -11.45 -9.89
C TYR A 125 -4.53 -11.71 -11.33
N PHE A 126 -4.39 -10.65 -12.14
CA PHE A 126 -3.99 -10.75 -13.54
C PHE A 126 -2.59 -11.35 -13.69
N LEU A 127 -1.60 -10.86 -12.95
CA LEU A 127 -0.22 -11.32 -13.04
C LEU A 127 -0.08 -12.78 -12.55
N ILE A 128 -0.70 -13.15 -11.43
CA ILE A 128 -0.66 -14.54 -10.91
C ILE A 128 -1.36 -15.53 -11.86
N SER A 129 -2.38 -15.06 -12.58
CA SER A 129 -3.15 -15.90 -13.50
C SER A 129 -2.42 -16.12 -14.83
N ASN A 130 -1.72 -15.10 -15.34
CA ASN A 130 -1.23 -15.10 -16.72
C ASN A 130 0.29 -15.22 -16.86
N LEU A 131 1.08 -14.84 -15.84
CA LEU A 131 2.54 -14.87 -15.95
C LEU A 131 3.16 -16.16 -15.42
N LYS A 132 4.25 -16.56 -16.08
CA LYS A 132 5.19 -17.57 -15.61
C LYS A 132 6.56 -16.91 -15.54
N VAL A 133 7.09 -16.68 -14.35
CA VAL A 133 8.45 -16.12 -14.15
C VAL A 133 9.26 -17.07 -13.30
N SER A 134 10.58 -17.02 -13.49
CA SER A 134 11.56 -17.79 -12.73
C SER A 134 11.56 -17.40 -11.24
N GLY A 135 12.10 -18.28 -10.39
CA GLY A 135 12.17 -18.04 -8.95
C GLY A 135 13.03 -16.83 -8.55
N ALA A 136 13.99 -16.42 -9.39
CA ALA A 136 14.87 -15.28 -9.14
C ALA A 136 14.09 -13.95 -9.03
N ALA A 137 13.00 -13.80 -9.78
CA ALA A 137 12.16 -12.60 -9.73
C ALA A 137 11.53 -12.38 -8.34
N ASN A 138 11.25 -13.46 -7.59
CA ASN A 138 10.75 -13.32 -6.22
C ASN A 138 11.81 -12.83 -5.25
N VAL A 139 13.06 -13.26 -5.41
CA VAL A 139 14.15 -12.79 -4.54
C VAL A 139 14.32 -11.28 -4.71
N PHE A 140 14.33 -10.81 -5.96
CA PHE A 140 14.37 -9.39 -6.26
C PHE A 140 13.16 -8.64 -5.68
N ALA A 141 11.96 -9.17 -5.84
CA ALA A 141 10.74 -8.58 -5.26
C ALA A 141 10.78 -8.50 -3.73
N ILE A 142 11.31 -9.51 -3.04
CA ILE A 142 11.50 -9.49 -1.58
C ILE A 142 12.45 -8.35 -1.18
N ILE A 143 13.58 -8.23 -1.88
CA ILE A 143 14.56 -7.17 -1.62
C ILE A 143 13.91 -5.79 -1.77
N ILE A 144 13.14 -5.57 -2.84
CA ILE A 144 12.42 -4.31 -3.05
C ILE A 144 11.44 -4.04 -1.91
N LEU A 145 10.61 -5.02 -1.52
CA LEU A 145 9.64 -4.83 -0.43
C LEU A 145 10.31 -4.50 0.91
N ILE A 146 11.47 -5.09 1.18
CA ILE A 146 12.27 -4.78 2.38
C ILE A 146 12.81 -3.34 2.30
N ILE A 147 13.39 -2.95 1.17
CA ILE A 147 13.91 -1.58 0.97
C ILE A 147 12.78 -0.56 1.13
N THR A 148 11.61 -0.81 0.56
CA THR A 148 10.44 0.07 0.69
C THR A 148 9.94 0.14 2.11
N SER A 149 9.90 -0.98 2.84
CA SER A 149 9.54 -0.98 4.27
C SER A 149 10.51 -0.12 5.08
N PHE A 150 11.82 -0.25 4.81
CA PHE A 150 12.84 0.56 5.47
C PHE A 150 12.74 2.04 5.09
N ALA A 151 12.41 2.35 3.83
CA ALA A 151 12.17 3.72 3.39
C ALA A 151 10.98 4.34 4.13
N PHE A 152 9.86 3.61 4.32
CA PHE A 152 8.75 4.06 5.15
C PHE A 152 9.22 4.39 6.56
N PHE A 153 9.99 3.51 7.19
CA PHE A 153 10.50 3.73 8.55
C PHE A 153 11.43 4.94 8.62
N LEU A 154 12.39 5.05 7.71
CA LEU A 154 13.35 6.15 7.68
C LEU A 154 12.66 7.50 7.48
N PHE A 155 11.79 7.59 6.48
CA PHE A 155 11.16 8.86 6.11
C PHE A 155 9.99 9.25 7.00
N THR A 156 9.51 8.36 7.87
CA THR A 156 8.60 8.75 8.98
C THR A 156 9.30 9.72 9.94
N PHE A 157 10.60 9.49 10.22
CA PHE A 157 11.37 10.32 11.15
C PHE A 157 12.23 11.37 10.46
N LYS A 158 12.62 11.11 9.21
CA LYS A 158 13.46 12.00 8.40
C LYS A 158 12.81 12.24 7.03
N PRO A 159 11.62 12.87 6.99
CA PRO A 159 10.91 13.15 5.76
C PRO A 159 11.70 14.13 4.88
N PRO A 160 11.86 13.85 3.57
CA PRO A 160 12.34 14.84 2.61
C PRO A 160 11.40 16.04 2.52
N TYR A 161 11.95 17.25 2.36
CA TYR A 161 11.17 18.48 2.22
C TYR A 161 10.56 18.65 0.82
N ILE A 162 9.67 17.74 0.44
CA ILE A 162 8.92 17.77 -0.83
C ILE A 162 7.42 17.52 -0.59
N PRO A 163 6.51 17.93 -1.50
CA PRO A 163 5.07 17.92 -1.26
C PRO A 163 4.46 16.57 -0.86
N MET A 164 5.10 15.45 -1.20
CA MET A 164 4.61 14.10 -0.85
C MET A 164 4.70 13.77 0.65
N PHE A 165 5.59 14.44 1.38
CA PHE A 165 5.81 14.23 2.81
C PHE A 165 5.22 15.33 3.68
N MET A 166 4.67 16.38 3.07
CA MET A 166 4.07 17.48 3.80
C MET A 166 2.62 17.15 4.12
N ASP A 167 2.24 17.36 5.38
CA ASP A 167 0.86 17.34 5.81
C ASP A 167 0.13 18.57 5.22
N PRO A 168 -0.91 18.38 4.39
CA PRO A 168 -1.60 19.48 3.73
C PRO A 168 -2.50 20.30 4.66
N GLN A 169 -2.79 19.81 5.88
CA GLN A 169 -3.61 20.52 6.86
C GLN A 169 -2.76 21.39 7.78
N THR A 170 -1.60 20.87 8.22
CA THR A 170 -0.73 21.56 9.18
C THR A 170 0.48 22.23 8.54
N MET A 171 0.79 21.93 7.28
CA MET A 171 1.98 22.41 6.56
C MET A 171 3.30 21.99 7.23
N THR A 172 3.29 20.84 7.92
CA THR A 172 4.44 20.27 8.61
C THR A 172 4.86 18.94 7.99
N TYR A 173 6.05 18.45 8.34
CA TYR A 173 6.57 17.17 7.82
C TYR A 173 6.59 16.06 8.88
N SER A 174 6.39 16.42 10.15
CA SER A 174 6.52 15.53 11.33
C SER A 174 5.21 15.48 12.13
N PHE A 175 5.13 14.59 13.13
CA PHE A 175 3.93 14.29 13.92
C PHE A 175 3.92 14.84 15.35
#